data_AF-A0A953AIY3-F1
#
_entry.id   AF-A0A953AIY3-F1
#
_cell.length_a   1.000
_cell.length_b   1.000
_cell.length_c   1.000
_cell.angle_alpha   90.00
_cell.angle_beta   90.00
_cell.angle_gamma   90.00
#
_symmetry.space_group_name_H-M   'P 1'
#
loop_
_entity.id
_entity.type
_entity.pdbx_description
1 polymer ?
#
loop_
_entity_poly.entity_id
_entity_poly.type
_entity_poly.pdbx_seq_one_letter_code
_entity_poly.pdbx_strand_id
1 'polypeptide(L)'
;MGKQLWRYGKYSPGLYGLPHMGEVIADYRKRNGYTQEALAVICGVDKQTVAYWESQVYLADMNRRILLCKVLSIPPALLGLTWRSVLDERETARYIDDFESLSELLAESCYGLYKDLLAAAHSTPDRYSPRVAHQFVRHLRELETIVEHTPAHGRERWITLLSQYYQHAAFIAQHHCQDERALLYINRGLETATLATPRDQALIGLALYKRARIQ
;
A
#
# COMPACT_ATOMS: atom_id res chain seq x y z
N MET A 1 -26.70 -3.58 19.05
CA MET A 1 -26.90 -2.74 17.86
C MET A 1 -25.53 -2.29 17.37
N GLY A 2 -25.01 -2.92 16.31
CA GLY A 2 -23.70 -2.57 15.76
C GLY A 2 -23.75 -1.23 15.04
N LYS A 3 -22.88 -0.28 15.40
CA LYS A 3 -22.66 0.95 14.62
C LYS A 3 -22.17 0.53 13.23
N GLN A 4 -23.01 0.71 12.23
CA GLN A 4 -22.60 0.61 10.83
C GLN A 4 -21.56 1.71 10.59
N LEU A 5 -20.27 1.34 10.53
CA LEU A 5 -19.20 2.28 10.22
C LEU A 5 -19.38 2.73 8.77
N TRP A 6 -19.87 3.95 8.60
CA TRP A 6 -19.91 4.61 7.32
C TRP A 6 -18.50 4.76 6.74
N ARG A 7 -18.34 4.60 5.42
CA ARG A 7 -17.04 4.60 4.71
C ARG A 7 -16.19 5.84 5.01
N TYR A 8 -16.82 6.98 5.26
CA TYR A 8 -16.14 8.24 5.54
C TYR A 8 -16.19 8.65 7.01
N GLY A 9 -16.70 7.78 7.89
CA GLY A 9 -16.62 7.74 9.36
C GLY A 9 -16.93 9.03 10.13
N LYS A 10 -16.15 10.08 9.87
CA LYS A 10 -16.21 11.42 10.42
C LYS A 10 -17.37 12.26 9.90
N TYR A 11 -17.77 12.07 8.64
CA TYR A 11 -18.81 12.89 7.99
C TYR A 11 -20.14 12.14 7.86
N SER A 12 -21.24 12.86 7.96
CA SER A 12 -22.58 12.35 7.67
C SER A 12 -22.65 11.81 6.24
N PRO A 13 -23.46 10.77 5.96
CA PRO A 13 -23.68 10.31 4.60
C PRO A 13 -24.33 11.41 3.74
N GLY A 14 -23.78 11.62 2.55
CA GLY A 14 -24.32 12.51 1.51
C GLY A 14 -24.95 11.72 0.36
N LEU A 15 -25.01 12.33 -0.83
CA LEU A 15 -25.57 11.70 -2.03
C LEU A 15 -24.55 10.81 -2.76
N TYR A 16 -25.03 9.82 -3.51
CA TYR A 16 -24.22 8.95 -4.38
C TYR A 16 -23.11 8.17 -3.66
N GLY A 17 -23.30 7.88 -2.37
CA GLY A 17 -22.29 7.20 -1.57
C GLY A 17 -21.12 8.09 -1.12
N LEU A 18 -21.23 9.42 -1.30
CA LEU A 18 -20.23 10.41 -0.88
C LEU A 18 -20.53 10.93 0.53
N PRO A 19 -19.57 11.56 1.24
CA PRO A 19 -19.86 12.28 2.48
C PRO A 19 -20.68 13.55 2.21
N HIS A 20 -21.31 14.10 3.25
CA HIS A 20 -21.95 15.41 3.21
C HIS A 20 -20.91 16.48 2.87
N MET A 21 -20.95 17.02 1.66
CA MET A 21 -19.89 17.89 1.15
C MET A 21 -19.73 19.17 1.97
N GLY A 22 -20.83 19.75 2.44
CA GLY A 22 -20.80 20.94 3.30
C GLY A 22 -20.03 20.75 4.61
N GLU A 23 -20.16 19.58 5.26
CA GLU A 23 -19.39 19.24 6.46
C GLU A 23 -17.89 19.10 6.14
N VAL A 24 -17.56 18.50 4.99
CA VAL A 24 -16.17 18.38 4.52
C VAL A 24 -15.56 19.77 4.30
N ILE A 25 -16.27 20.65 3.61
CA ILE A 25 -15.82 22.03 3.33
C ILE A 25 -15.61 22.79 4.64
N ALA A 26 -16.58 22.74 5.55
CA ALA A 26 -16.49 23.42 6.85
C ALA A 26 -15.33 22.90 7.70
N ASP A 27 -15.09 21.58 7.71
CA ASP A 27 -14.00 20.97 8.44
C ASP A 27 -12.64 21.39 7.89
N TYR A 28 -12.43 21.31 6.56
CA TYR A 28 -11.16 21.71 5.96
C TYR A 28 -10.90 23.21 6.02
N ARG A 29 -11.94 24.05 5.89
CA ARG A 29 -11.81 25.49 6.15
C ARG A 29 -11.29 25.75 7.57
N LYS A 30 -11.87 25.10 8.58
CA LYS A 30 -11.45 25.26 9.98
C LYS A 30 -10.02 24.74 10.22
N ARG A 31 -9.62 23.62 9.60
CA ARG A 31 -8.24 23.10 9.68
C ARG A 31 -7.22 24.08 9.13
N ASN A 32 -7.57 24.81 8.07
CA ASN A 32 -6.73 25.86 7.50
C ASN A 32 -6.80 27.19 8.27
N GLY A 33 -7.53 27.25 9.39
CA GLY A 33 -7.64 28.44 10.23
C GLY A 33 -8.51 29.55 9.62
N TYR A 34 -9.27 29.28 8.56
CA TYR A 34 -10.06 30.31 7.88
C TYR A 34 -11.43 30.50 8.52
N THR A 35 -11.86 31.76 8.65
CA THR A 35 -13.28 32.10 8.86
C THR A 35 -14.06 31.96 7.56
N GLN A 36 -15.40 31.96 7.62
CA GLN A 36 -16.23 31.92 6.41
C GLN A 36 -15.98 33.16 5.54
N GLU A 37 -15.77 34.32 6.17
CA GLU A 37 -15.43 35.58 5.53
C GLU A 37 -14.06 35.50 4.84
N ALA A 38 -13.06 34.93 5.51
CA ALA A 38 -11.73 34.76 4.93
C ALA A 38 -11.78 33.85 3.70
N LEU A 39 -12.50 32.72 3.78
CA LEU A 39 -12.68 31.83 2.63
C LEU A 39 -13.46 32.52 1.50
N ALA A 40 -14.46 33.34 1.83
CA ALA A 40 -15.23 34.08 0.84
C ALA A 40 -14.32 35.05 0.04
N VAL A 41 -13.44 35.78 0.74
CA VAL A 41 -12.44 36.65 0.11
C VAL A 41 -11.50 35.85 -0.80
N ILE A 42 -10.97 34.72 -0.33
CA ILE A 42 -10.07 33.86 -1.12
C ILE A 42 -10.77 33.33 -2.39
N CYS A 43 -12.03 32.96 -2.28
CA CYS A 43 -12.81 32.42 -3.39
C CYS A 43 -13.46 33.51 -4.27
N GLY A 44 -13.32 34.79 -3.93
CA GLY A 44 -13.93 35.90 -4.68
C GLY A 44 -15.47 35.91 -4.62
N VAL A 45 -16.05 35.45 -3.52
CA VAL A 45 -17.50 35.37 -3.30
C VAL A 45 -17.90 36.09 -2.01
N ASP A 46 -19.20 36.21 -1.75
CA ASP A 46 -19.70 36.71 -0.47
C ASP A 46 -19.76 35.60 0.62
N LYS A 47 -19.86 36.02 1.88
CA LYS A 47 -19.94 35.10 3.03
C LYS A 47 -21.15 34.17 2.98
N GLN A 48 -22.32 34.66 2.52
CA GLN A 48 -23.54 33.87 2.47
C GLN A 48 -23.38 32.71 1.47
N THR A 49 -22.66 32.93 0.38
CA THR A 49 -22.28 31.89 -0.57
C THR A 49 -21.45 30.78 0.08
N VAL A 50 -20.49 31.11 0.95
CA VAL A 50 -19.72 30.10 1.71
C VAL A 50 -20.61 29.35 2.70
N ALA A 51 -21.46 30.07 3.44
CA ALA A 51 -22.42 29.45 4.36
C ALA A 51 -23.40 28.51 3.64
N TYR A 52 -23.81 28.88 2.43
CA TYR A 52 -24.60 28.03 1.56
C TYR A 52 -23.85 26.77 1.15
N TRP A 53 -22.57 26.86 0.75
CA TRP A 53 -21.78 25.67 0.43
C TRP A 53 -21.63 24.72 1.61
N GLU A 54 -21.41 25.25 2.81
CA GLU A 54 -21.27 24.46 4.04
C GLU A 54 -22.58 23.79 4.48
N SER A 55 -23.74 24.25 3.99
CA SER A 55 -25.04 23.63 4.25
C SER A 55 -25.44 22.58 3.21
N GLN A 56 -24.75 22.49 2.07
CA GLN A 56 -25.13 21.56 1.00
C GLN A 56 -24.68 20.13 1.32
N VAL A 57 -25.64 19.20 1.29
CA VAL A 57 -25.37 17.75 1.30
C VAL A 57 -24.52 17.36 0.08
N TYR A 58 -24.79 17.99 -1.06
CA TYR A 58 -24.10 17.77 -2.32
C TYR A 58 -23.97 19.07 -3.11
N LEU A 59 -22.75 19.41 -3.52
CA LEU A 59 -22.48 20.60 -4.32
C LEU A 59 -22.33 20.20 -5.79
N ALA A 60 -23.36 20.45 -6.61
CA ALA A 60 -23.41 19.95 -7.99
C ALA A 60 -22.35 20.59 -8.91
N ASP A 61 -22.00 21.86 -8.68
CA ASP A 61 -21.07 22.63 -9.50
C ASP A 61 -19.65 22.02 -9.46
N MET A 62 -19.21 21.49 -10.59
CA MET A 62 -17.90 20.84 -10.74
C MET A 62 -16.74 21.83 -10.61
N ASN A 63 -16.83 23.00 -11.25
CA ASN A 63 -15.76 24.01 -11.21
C ASN A 63 -15.55 24.52 -9.79
N ARG A 64 -16.66 24.71 -9.06
CA ARG A 64 -16.62 25.10 -7.66
C ARG A 64 -16.04 24.02 -6.76
N ARG A 65 -16.38 22.75 -7.00
CA ARG A 65 -15.75 21.63 -6.28
C ARG A 65 -14.24 21.58 -6.53
N ILE A 66 -13.79 21.78 -7.77
CA ILE A 66 -12.36 21.81 -8.13
C ILE A 66 -11.67 22.99 -7.44
N LEU A 67 -12.27 24.18 -7.46
CA LEU A 67 -11.77 25.37 -6.77
C LEU A 67 -11.58 25.09 -5.27
N LEU A 68 -12.61 24.58 -4.60
CA LEU A 68 -12.58 24.27 -3.17
C LEU A 68 -11.57 23.16 -2.85
N CYS A 69 -11.44 22.16 -3.73
CA CYS A 69 -10.42 21.13 -3.64
C CYS A 69 -9.01 21.74 -3.59
N LYS A 70 -8.71 22.69 -4.48
CA LYS A 70 -7.40 23.37 -4.53
C LYS A 70 -7.19 24.30 -3.34
N VAL A 71 -8.13 25.22 -3.09
CA VAL A 71 -8.01 26.27 -2.06
C VAL A 71 -7.93 25.69 -0.64
N LEU A 72 -8.70 24.64 -0.36
CA LEU A 72 -8.76 24.04 0.97
C LEU A 72 -7.91 22.77 1.10
N SER A 73 -7.23 22.36 0.03
CA SER A 73 -6.49 21.09 -0.04
C SER A 73 -7.34 19.88 0.38
N ILE A 74 -8.61 19.87 -0.03
CA ILE A 74 -9.53 18.76 0.23
C ILE A 74 -9.18 17.60 -0.73
N PRO A 75 -9.02 16.35 -0.25
CA PRO A 75 -8.88 15.19 -1.12
C PRO A 75 -10.00 15.10 -2.16
N PRO A 76 -9.70 15.00 -3.48
CA PRO A 76 -10.71 15.07 -4.55
C PRO A 76 -11.88 14.10 -4.35
N ALA A 77 -11.60 12.89 -3.86
CA ALA A 77 -12.61 11.86 -3.62
C ALA A 77 -13.71 12.29 -2.62
N LEU A 78 -13.43 13.18 -1.68
CA LEU A 78 -14.43 13.68 -0.72
C LEU A 78 -15.43 14.66 -1.34
N LEU A 79 -15.09 15.24 -2.49
CA LEU A 79 -15.98 16.09 -3.28
C LEU A 79 -16.51 15.36 -4.53
N GLY A 80 -16.32 14.04 -4.62
CA GLY A 80 -16.72 13.27 -5.80
C GLY A 80 -15.96 13.68 -7.06
N LEU A 81 -14.72 14.14 -6.90
CA LEU A 81 -13.80 14.49 -7.97
C LEU A 81 -12.78 13.38 -8.17
N THR A 82 -12.25 13.26 -9.39
CA THR A 82 -11.08 12.44 -9.69
C THR A 82 -9.84 13.34 -9.73
N TRP A 83 -8.65 12.77 -9.52
CA TRP A 83 -7.40 13.54 -9.63
C TRP A 83 -7.26 14.21 -11.01
N ARG A 84 -7.76 13.57 -12.08
CA ARG A 84 -7.80 14.11 -13.45
C ARG A 84 -8.64 15.37 -13.58
N SER A 85 -9.68 15.51 -12.77
CA SER A 85 -10.53 16.71 -12.79
C SER A 85 -9.89 17.91 -12.09
N VAL A 86 -8.84 17.69 -11.29
CA VAL A 86 -8.22 18.75 -10.48
C VAL A 86 -6.94 19.27 -11.11
N LEU A 87 -6.17 18.42 -11.78
CA LEU A 87 -4.90 18.79 -12.39
C LEU A 87 -5.10 19.30 -13.83
N ASP A 88 -4.35 20.33 -14.23
CA ASP A 88 -4.15 20.64 -15.65
C ASP A 88 -3.33 19.51 -16.31
N GLU A 89 -3.36 19.37 -17.63
CA GLU A 89 -2.67 18.29 -18.36
C GLU A 89 -1.16 18.25 -18.05
N ARG A 90 -0.55 19.42 -17.81
CA ARG A 90 0.88 19.54 -17.45
C ARG A 90 1.17 19.20 -15.99
N GLU A 91 0.25 19.49 -15.07
CA GLU A 91 0.39 19.15 -13.65
C GLU A 91 0.11 17.66 -13.40
N THR A 92 -0.77 17.08 -14.21
CA THR A 92 -1.05 15.64 -14.27
C THR A 92 0.22 14.84 -14.52
N ALA A 93 1.00 15.22 -15.53
CA ALA A 93 2.23 14.52 -15.89
C ALA A 93 3.25 14.57 -14.75
N ARG A 94 3.45 15.73 -14.12
CA ARG A 94 4.39 15.88 -12.99
C ARG A 94 3.96 15.09 -11.76
N TYR A 95 2.67 15.07 -11.45
CA TYR A 95 2.17 14.30 -10.30
C TYR A 95 2.30 12.78 -10.51
N ILE A 96 2.08 12.30 -11.73
CA ILE A 96 2.32 10.89 -12.07
C ILE A 96 3.80 10.55 -11.89
N ASP A 97 4.70 11.41 -12.38
CA ASP A 97 6.15 11.24 -12.25
C ASP A 97 6.60 11.24 -10.77
N ASP A 98 6.12 12.19 -9.97
CA ASP A 98 6.40 12.24 -8.52
C ASP A 98 5.87 11.00 -7.79
N PHE A 99 4.67 10.51 -8.17
CA PHE A 99 4.09 9.32 -7.58
C PHE A 99 4.84 8.04 -7.96
N GLU A 100 5.26 7.91 -9.23
CA GLU A 100 6.10 6.81 -9.69
C GLU A 100 7.44 6.82 -8.94
N SER A 101 8.08 7.99 -8.82
CA SER A 101 9.31 8.15 -8.05
C SER A 101 9.15 7.76 -6.57
N LEU A 102 8.08 8.22 -5.91
CA LEU A 102 7.78 7.82 -4.53
C LEU A 102 7.50 6.31 -4.42
N SER A 103 6.78 5.74 -5.39
CA SER A 103 6.49 4.31 -5.44
C SER A 103 7.77 3.48 -5.58
N GLU A 104 8.72 3.91 -6.42
CA GLU A 104 10.03 3.28 -6.56
C GLU A 104 10.85 3.37 -5.28
N LEU A 105 10.91 4.54 -4.64
CA LEU A 105 11.61 4.72 -3.36
C LEU A 105 11.02 3.83 -2.24
N LEU A 106 9.69 3.73 -2.18
CA LEU A 106 9.01 2.84 -1.24
C LEU A 106 9.30 1.37 -1.55
N ALA A 107 9.29 0.98 -2.83
CA ALA A 107 9.61 -0.38 -3.24
C ALA A 107 11.04 -0.78 -2.84
N GLU A 108 12.03 0.07 -3.08
CA GLU A 108 13.42 -0.16 -2.66
C GLU A 108 13.55 -0.22 -1.13
N SER A 109 12.85 0.66 -0.40
CA SER A 109 12.84 0.63 1.07
C SER A 109 12.25 -0.67 1.61
N CYS A 110 11.11 -1.10 1.06
CA CYS A 110 10.48 -2.37 1.41
C CYS A 110 11.39 -3.55 1.09
N TYR A 111 12.06 -3.56 -0.07
CA TYR A 111 12.99 -4.60 -0.45
C TYR A 111 14.14 -4.73 0.57
N GLY A 112 14.72 -3.60 0.98
CA GLY A 112 15.74 -3.54 2.02
C GLY A 112 15.26 -4.16 3.34
N LEU A 113 14.07 -3.80 3.81
CA LEU A 113 13.49 -4.33 5.03
C LEU A 113 13.32 -5.87 5.00
N TYR A 114 12.79 -6.43 3.91
CA TYR A 114 12.65 -7.88 3.78
C TYR A 114 14.00 -8.60 3.72
N LYS A 115 15.01 -7.98 3.12
CA LYS A 115 16.38 -8.53 3.12
C LYS A 115 16.99 -8.53 4.52
N ASP A 116 16.81 -7.45 5.27
CA ASP A 116 17.29 -7.32 6.65
C ASP A 116 16.59 -8.30 7.58
N LEU A 117 15.27 -8.49 7.43
CA LEU A 117 14.50 -9.50 8.17
C LEU A 117 15.02 -10.92 7.92
N LEU A 118 15.35 -11.26 6.68
CA LEU A 118 15.94 -12.56 6.36
C LEU A 118 17.33 -12.74 6.98
N ALA A 119 18.16 -11.69 6.94
CA ALA A 119 19.47 -11.71 7.57
C ALA A 119 19.36 -11.88 9.09
N ALA A 120 18.44 -11.16 9.73
CA ALA A 120 18.12 -11.29 11.15
C ALA A 120 17.62 -12.70 11.50
N ALA A 121 16.77 -13.30 10.65
CA ALA A 121 16.30 -14.67 10.85
C ALA A 121 17.44 -15.70 10.82
N HIS A 122 18.49 -15.46 10.03
CA HIS A 122 19.68 -16.31 10.05
C HIS A 122 20.54 -16.15 11.31
N SER A 123 20.67 -14.94 11.84
CA SER A 123 21.57 -14.64 12.96
C SER A 123 20.94 -14.78 14.34
N THR A 124 19.62 -14.81 14.44
CA THR A 124 18.91 -14.86 15.74
C THR A 124 19.07 -16.25 16.40
N PRO A 125 19.47 -16.32 17.69
CA PRO A 125 19.60 -17.60 18.40
C PRO A 125 18.27 -18.34 18.57
N ASP A 126 17.17 -17.61 18.77
CA ASP A 126 15.82 -18.15 18.95
C ASP A 126 15.02 -18.30 17.64
N ARG A 127 15.71 -18.42 16.50
CA ARG A 127 15.10 -18.43 15.15
C ARG A 127 14.08 -19.55 14.91
N TYR A 128 14.16 -20.63 15.68
CA TYR A 128 13.21 -21.75 15.62
C TYR A 128 12.16 -21.72 16.72
N SER A 129 12.09 -20.65 17.52
CA SER A 129 11.00 -20.53 18.48
C SER A 129 9.66 -20.44 17.73
N PRO A 130 8.57 -21.05 18.26
CA PRO A 130 7.27 -21.04 17.56
C PRO A 130 6.77 -19.64 17.19
N ARG A 131 7.07 -18.64 18.02
CA ARG A 131 6.71 -17.23 17.78
C ARG A 131 7.47 -16.67 16.58
N VAL A 132 8.80 -16.82 16.54
CA VAL A 132 9.63 -16.30 15.45
C VAL A 132 9.33 -17.04 14.15
N ALA A 133 9.18 -18.37 14.21
CA ALA A 133 8.76 -19.19 13.08
C ALA A 133 7.41 -18.73 12.49
N HIS A 134 6.42 -18.47 13.34
CA HIS A 134 5.11 -17.98 12.90
C HIS A 134 5.19 -16.59 12.26
N GLN A 135 5.96 -15.67 12.86
CA GLN A 135 6.19 -14.33 12.30
C GLN A 135 6.89 -14.41 10.94
N PHE A 136 7.90 -15.27 10.81
CA PHE A 136 8.60 -15.47 9.55
C PHE A 136 7.67 -16.00 8.45
N VAL A 137 6.84 -17.01 8.75
CA VAL A 137 5.86 -17.55 7.79
C VAL A 137 4.82 -16.51 7.39
N ARG A 138 4.42 -15.62 8.31
CA ARG A 138 3.55 -14.48 7.97
C ARG A 138 4.24 -13.55 6.97
N HIS A 139 5.49 -13.16 7.20
CA HIS A 139 6.23 -12.31 6.28
C HIS A 139 6.47 -12.97 4.92
N LEU A 140 6.69 -14.29 4.88
CA LEU A 140 6.74 -15.06 3.63
C LEU A 140 5.44 -14.89 2.82
N ARG A 141 4.27 -15.00 3.44
CA ARG A 141 2.97 -14.82 2.74
C ARG A 141 2.75 -13.39 2.25
N GLU A 142 3.17 -12.41 3.04
CA GLU A 142 3.13 -11.00 2.62
C GLU A 142 4.04 -10.81 1.39
N LEU A 143 5.23 -11.43 1.37
CA LEU A 143 6.16 -11.40 0.25
C LEU A 143 5.62 -12.12 -1.00
N GLU A 144 4.93 -13.26 -0.84
CA GLU A 144 4.20 -13.93 -1.92
C GLU A 144 3.22 -12.94 -2.58
N THR A 145 2.44 -12.22 -1.76
CA THR A 145 1.48 -11.22 -2.25
C THR A 145 2.17 -10.06 -2.97
N ILE A 146 3.31 -9.57 -2.45
CA ILE A 146 4.09 -8.52 -3.11
C ILE A 146 4.56 -8.98 -4.49
N VAL A 147 5.14 -10.18 -4.59
CA VAL A 147 5.64 -10.74 -5.87
C VAL A 147 4.52 -10.95 -6.88
N GLU A 148 3.30 -11.29 -6.46
CA GLU A 148 2.14 -11.43 -7.34
C GLU A 148 1.70 -10.10 -7.96
N HIS A 149 1.77 -9.01 -7.20
CA HIS A 149 1.31 -7.68 -7.64
C HIS A 149 2.42 -6.80 -8.23
N THR A 150 3.68 -7.23 -8.14
CA THR A 150 4.82 -6.46 -8.68
C THR A 150 4.84 -6.57 -10.21
N PRO A 151 4.86 -5.44 -10.94
CA PRO A 151 5.00 -5.43 -12.40
C PRO A 151 6.31 -6.09 -12.85
N ALA A 152 6.38 -6.55 -14.10
CA ALA A 152 7.52 -7.34 -14.60
C ALA A 152 8.88 -6.65 -14.41
N HIS A 153 8.92 -5.32 -14.53
CA HIS A 153 10.11 -4.52 -14.26
C HIS A 153 10.44 -4.56 -12.75
N GLY A 154 11.58 -5.16 -12.39
CA GLY A 154 12.05 -5.26 -11.00
C GLY A 154 11.57 -6.51 -10.25
N ARG A 155 10.62 -7.28 -10.80
CA ARG A 155 10.08 -8.51 -10.18
C ARG A 155 11.16 -9.57 -9.90
N GLU A 156 12.21 -9.61 -10.70
CA GLU A 156 13.31 -10.59 -10.59
C GLU A 156 14.00 -10.56 -9.22
N ARG A 157 14.23 -9.37 -8.66
CA ARG A 157 14.86 -9.20 -7.34
C ARG A 157 13.95 -9.75 -6.24
N TRP A 158 12.65 -9.49 -6.35
CA TRP A 158 11.65 -9.99 -5.42
C TRP A 158 11.46 -11.50 -5.50
N ILE A 159 11.47 -12.07 -6.71
CA ILE A 159 11.44 -13.53 -6.94
C ILE A 159 12.66 -14.20 -6.29
N THR A 160 13.85 -13.61 -6.46
CA THR A 160 15.09 -14.12 -5.85
C THR A 160 14.99 -14.11 -4.32
N LEU A 161 14.51 -13.01 -3.74
CA LEU A 161 14.31 -12.88 -2.30
C LEU A 161 13.26 -13.88 -1.79
N LEU A 162 12.15 -14.05 -2.51
CA LEU A 162 11.11 -15.01 -2.17
C LEU A 162 11.64 -16.45 -2.17
N SER A 163 12.47 -16.81 -3.15
CA SER A 163 13.14 -18.12 -3.16
C SER A 163 13.98 -18.34 -1.90
N GLN A 164 14.76 -17.34 -1.48
CA GLN A 164 15.55 -17.43 -0.25
C GLN A 164 14.68 -17.56 1.02
N TYR A 165 13.53 -16.88 1.06
CA TYR A 165 12.56 -17.05 2.14
C TYR A 165 11.99 -18.47 2.19
N TYR A 166 11.63 -19.06 1.05
CA TYR A 166 11.21 -20.47 1.01
C TYR A 166 12.33 -21.41 1.49
N GLN A 167 13.58 -21.14 1.11
CA GLN A 167 14.73 -21.91 1.57
C GLN A 167 14.91 -21.85 3.09
N HIS A 168 14.62 -20.72 3.72
CA HIS A 168 14.67 -20.56 5.17
C HIS A 168 13.45 -21.20 5.86
N ALA A 169 12.25 -21.03 5.31
CA ALA A 169 11.03 -21.66 5.81
C ALA A 169 11.13 -23.19 5.82
N ALA A 170 11.79 -23.77 4.81
CA ALA A 170 12.10 -25.20 4.78
C ALA A 170 12.96 -25.65 5.97
N PHE A 171 13.97 -24.85 6.35
CA PHE A 171 14.81 -25.16 7.54
C PHE A 171 14.01 -25.08 8.83
N ILE A 172 13.14 -24.08 8.97
CA ILE A 172 12.25 -23.96 10.13
C ILE A 172 11.33 -25.18 10.21
N ALA A 173 10.70 -25.57 9.10
CA ALA A 173 9.82 -26.73 9.03
C ALA A 173 10.56 -28.04 9.39
N GLN A 174 11.76 -28.23 8.87
CA GLN A 174 12.61 -29.39 9.18
C GLN A 174 12.99 -29.44 10.67
N HIS A 175 13.35 -28.31 11.27
CA HIS A 175 13.65 -28.24 12.71
C HIS A 175 12.45 -28.65 13.58
N HIS A 176 11.23 -28.38 13.10
CA HIS A 176 10.00 -28.80 13.77
C HIS A 176 9.49 -30.19 13.35
N CYS A 177 10.31 -30.99 12.66
CA CYS A 177 9.96 -32.32 12.15
C CYS A 177 8.70 -32.32 11.24
N GLN A 178 8.51 -31.25 10.46
CA GLN A 178 7.40 -31.09 9.51
C GLN A 178 7.89 -31.36 8.08
N ASP A 179 8.32 -32.58 7.80
CA ASP A 179 9.04 -32.93 6.56
C ASP A 179 8.21 -32.70 5.29
N GLU A 180 6.90 -32.98 5.33
CA GLU A 180 6.00 -32.67 4.21
C GLU A 180 5.96 -31.17 3.88
N ARG A 181 5.94 -30.32 4.91
CA ARG A 181 5.96 -28.86 4.73
C ARG A 181 7.34 -28.37 4.28
N ALA A 182 8.40 -28.98 4.79
CA ALA A 182 9.76 -28.67 4.37
C ALA A 182 9.94 -28.97 2.87
N LEU A 183 9.45 -30.12 2.39
CA LEU A 183 9.44 -30.47 0.97
C LEU A 183 8.61 -29.51 0.13
N LEU A 184 7.42 -29.11 0.60
CA LEU A 184 6.58 -28.12 -0.08
C LEU A 184 7.33 -26.80 -0.29
N TYR A 185 7.98 -26.29 0.76
CA TYR A 185 8.75 -25.05 0.66
C TYR A 185 9.98 -25.19 -0.24
N ILE A 186 10.68 -26.31 -0.21
CA ILE A 186 11.82 -26.56 -1.11
C ILE A 186 11.38 -26.54 -2.58
N ASN A 187 10.26 -27.21 -2.90
CA ASN A 187 9.74 -27.25 -4.26
C ASN A 187 9.32 -25.85 -4.74
N ARG A 188 8.57 -25.09 -3.91
CA ARG A 188 8.22 -23.70 -4.22
C ARG A 188 9.45 -22.81 -4.39
N GLY A 189 10.46 -22.98 -3.54
CA GLY A 189 11.72 -22.25 -3.63
C GLY A 189 12.46 -22.53 -4.94
N LEU A 190 12.42 -23.78 -5.41
CA LEU A 190 13.01 -24.20 -6.67
C LEU A 190 12.25 -23.66 -7.87
N GLU A 191 10.92 -23.77 -7.89
CA GLU A 191 10.07 -23.17 -8.93
C GLU A 191 10.35 -21.67 -9.05
N THR A 192 10.36 -20.97 -7.91
CA THR A 192 10.63 -19.52 -7.86
C THR A 192 12.05 -19.19 -8.33
N ALA A 193 13.07 -19.96 -7.92
CA ALA A 193 14.46 -19.76 -8.37
C ALA A 193 14.63 -19.97 -9.88
N THR A 194 13.91 -20.92 -10.47
CA THR A 194 13.97 -21.16 -11.93
C THR A 194 13.33 -20.06 -12.76
N LEU A 195 12.42 -19.30 -12.16
CA LEU A 195 11.77 -18.12 -12.75
C LEU A 195 12.60 -16.84 -12.62
N ALA A 196 13.61 -16.80 -11.75
CA ALA A 196 14.50 -15.66 -11.61
C ALA A 196 15.48 -15.55 -12.80
N THR A 197 15.68 -14.33 -13.29
CA THR A 197 16.68 -14.01 -14.30
C THR A 197 17.67 -12.98 -13.71
N PRO A 198 19.00 -13.19 -13.80
CA PRO A 198 19.65 -14.42 -14.24
C PRO A 198 19.37 -15.58 -13.26
N ARG A 199 19.39 -16.81 -13.76
CA ARG A 199 19.21 -18.00 -12.93
C ARG A 199 20.35 -18.10 -11.92
N ASP A 200 20.02 -17.96 -10.64
CA ASP A 200 20.98 -18.18 -9.57
C ASP A 200 21.21 -19.69 -9.36
N GLN A 201 22.28 -20.19 -9.98
CA GLN A 201 22.68 -21.60 -9.91
C GLN A 201 22.99 -22.04 -8.47
N ALA A 202 23.43 -21.13 -7.60
CA ALA A 202 23.73 -21.46 -6.21
C ALA A 202 22.44 -21.70 -5.42
N LEU A 203 21.40 -20.89 -5.65
CA LEU A 203 20.08 -21.10 -5.02
C LEU A 203 19.42 -22.40 -5.49
N ILE A 204 19.50 -22.70 -6.79
CA ILE A 204 18.97 -23.95 -7.36
C ILE A 204 19.73 -25.15 -6.77
N GLY A 205 21.07 -25.09 -6.74
CA GLY A 205 21.91 -26.14 -6.16
C GLY A 205 21.59 -26.39 -4.68
N LEU A 206 21.41 -25.32 -3.90
CA LEU A 206 21.03 -25.41 -2.49
C LEU A 206 19.65 -26.07 -2.30
N ALA A 207 18.67 -25.70 -3.13
CA ALA A 207 17.34 -26.28 -3.10
C ALA A 207 17.37 -27.80 -3.39
N LEU A 208 18.10 -28.20 -4.44
CA LEU A 208 18.27 -29.60 -4.82
C LEU A 208 18.98 -30.41 -3.73
N TYR A 209 20.05 -29.88 -3.16
CA TYR A 209 20.77 -30.50 -2.05
C TYR A 209 19.87 -30.75 -0.84
N LYS A 210 19.04 -29.78 -0.47
CA LYS A 210 18.09 -29.93 0.64
C LYS A 210 17.01 -30.96 0.35
N ARG A 211 16.47 -30.96 -0.87
CA ARG A 211 15.47 -31.95 -1.30
C ARG A 211 16.00 -33.37 -1.15
N ALA A 212 17.25 -33.61 -1.54
CA ALA A 212 17.90 -34.91 -1.46
C ALA A 212 18.16 -35.37 0.00
N ARG A 213 18.15 -34.47 0.99
CA ARG A 213 18.37 -34.79 2.41
C ARG A 213 17.12 -35.18 3.19
N ILE A 214 15.94 -34.93 2.64
CA ILE A 214 14.64 -35.24 3.27
C ILE A 214 14.04 -36.54 2.71
N GLN A 215 14.60 -37.06 1.61
CA GLN A 215 14.32 -38.39 1.07
C GLN A 215 15.10 -39.48 1.81
#